data_AF-A0A932LAX2-F1
#
_entry.id   AF-A0A932LAX2-F1
#
_cell.length_a   1.000
_cell.length_b   1.000
_cell.length_c   1.000
_cell.angle_alpha   90.00
_cell.angle_beta   90.00
_cell.angle_gamma   90.00
#
_symmetry.space_group_name_H-M   'P 1'
#
loop_
_entity.id
_entity.type
_entity.pdbx_description
1 polymer ?
#
loop_
_entity_poly.entity_id
_entity_poly.type
_entity_poly.pdbx_seq_one_letter_code
_entity_poly.pdbx_strand_id
1 'polypeptide(L)' 'MNIVIATDAWSQQVNGVVRTLQTTANELERSGHRLLVIEPSLFRTWAVPFYPEISTISRF' A
#
# COMPACT_ATOMS: atom_id res chain seq x y z
N MET A 1 2.63 10.70 16.81
CA MET A 1 3.93 10.43 16.14
C MET A 1 3.69 10.36 14.65
N ASN A 2 4.74 10.46 13.84
CA ASN A 2 4.64 10.25 12.39
C ASN A 2 4.98 8.78 12.11
N ILE A 3 4.07 8.06 11.46
CA ILE A 3 4.20 6.63 11.15
C ILE A 3 4.05 6.45 9.65
N VAL A 4 4.92 5.64 9.05
CA VAL A 4 4.85 5.29 7.64
C VAL A 4 4.54 3.80 7.52
N ILE A 5 3.52 3.47 6.72
CA ILE A 5 3.25 2.10 6.28
C ILE A 5 3.69 1.99 4.83
N ALA A 6 4.75 1.24 4.56
CA ALA A 6 5.16 0.89 3.20
C ALA A 6 4.64 -0.52 2.90
N THR A 7 3.76 -0.66 1.91
CA THR A 7 3.13 -1.94 1.57
C THR A 7 2.84 -2.03 0.08
N ASP A 8 3.03 -3.21 -0.51
CA ASP A 8 2.57 -3.54 -1.85
C ASP A 8 1.08 -3.92 -1.90
N ALA A 9 0.49 -4.18 -0.74
CA ALA A 9 -0.89 -4.61 -0.56
C ALA A 9 -1.74 -3.49 0.07
N TRP A 10 -2.21 -2.54 -0.75
CA TRP A 10 -3.14 -1.49 -0.30
C TRP A 10 -4.40 -1.34 -1.16
N SER A 11 -4.27 -1.42 -2.49
CA SER A 11 -5.37 -1.32 -3.43
C SER A 11 -5.56 -2.64 -4.22
N GLN A 12 -6.75 -2.83 -4.81
CA GLN A 12 -7.17 -3.96 -5.66
C GLN A 12 -7.50 -5.31 -4.97
N GLN A 13 -6.83 -5.73 -3.90
CA GLN A 13 -7.09 -7.04 -3.29
C GLN A 13 -7.82 -6.96 -1.94
N VAL A 14 -9.02 -7.52 -1.84
CA VAL A 14 -9.78 -7.68 -0.58
C VAL A 14 -9.25 -8.90 0.21
N ASN A 15 -7.93 -9.00 0.33
CA ASN A 15 -7.27 -10.08 1.06
C ASN A 15 -7.20 -9.72 2.55
N GLY A 16 -7.08 -10.72 3.42
CA GLY A 16 -6.99 -10.53 4.87
C GLY A 16 -5.90 -9.53 5.29
N VAL A 17 -4.80 -9.45 4.53
CA VAL A 17 -3.70 -8.50 4.76
C VAL A 17 -4.16 -7.05 4.62
N VAL A 18 -4.84 -6.69 3.52
CA VAL A 18 -5.31 -5.31 3.29
C VAL A 18 -6.28 -4.89 4.39
N ARG A 19 -7.19 -5.79 4.79
CA ARG A 19 -8.14 -5.51 5.87
C ARG A 19 -7.43 -5.28 7.21
N THR A 20 -6.43 -6.10 7.53
CA THR A 20 -5.63 -5.91 8.75
C THR A 20 -4.88 -4.58 8.70
N LEU A 21 -4.20 -4.27 7.60
CA LEU A 21 -3.45 -3.01 7.45
C LEU A 21 -4.35 -1.77 7.55
N GLN A 22 -5.54 -1.80 6.93
CA GLN A 22 -6.53 -0.72 7.05
C GLN A 22 -7.06 -0.57 8.48
N THR A 23 -7.31 -1.69 9.16
CA THR A 23 -7.76 -1.66 10.56
C THR A 23 -6.67 -1.07 11.47
N THR A 24 -5.42 -1.50 11.30
CA THR A 24 -4.27 -0.96 12.02
C THR A 24 -4.08 0.53 11.74
N ALA A 25 -4.16 0.96 10.48
CA ALA A 25 -4.07 2.37 10.09
C ALA A 25 -5.13 3.22 10.79
N ASN A 26 -6.40 2.78 10.73
CA ASN A 26 -7.51 3.47 11.37
C ASN A 26 -7.31 3.60 12.90
N GLU A 27 -6.88 2.53 13.58
CA GLU A 27 -6.67 2.59 15.03
C GLU A 27 -5.48 3.49 15.42
N LEU A 28 -4.43 3.53 14.60
CA LEU A 28 -3.29 4.43 14.80
C LEU A 28 -3.69 5.90 14.62
N GLU A 29 -4.49 6.21 13.60
CA GLU A 29 -5.02 7.56 13.37
C GLU A 29 -5.96 8.00 14.50
N ARG A 30 -6.85 7.11 14.95
CA ARG A 30 -7.73 7.35 16.11
C ARG A 30 -6.96 7.59 17.40
N SER A 31 -5.79 6.97 17.54
CA SER A 31 -4.86 7.19 18.66
C SER A 31 -4.07 8.51 18.54
N GLY A 32 -4.37 9.35 17.53
CA GLY A 32 -3.75 10.67 17.33
C GLY A 32 -2.40 10.62 16.63
N HIS A 33 -2.08 9.52 15.92
CA HIS A 33 -0.87 9.44 15.10
C HIS A 33 -1.12 9.98 13.69
N ARG A 34 -0.09 10.57 13.08
CA ARG A 34 -0.13 10.97 11.66
C ARG A 34 0.42 9.82 10.85
N LEU A 35 -0.40 9.29 9.95
CA LEU A 35 -0.05 8.15 9.13
C LEU A 35 0.23 8.60 7.69
N LEU A 36 1.25 8.01 7.07
CA LEU A 36 1.47 8.07 5.63
C LEU A 36 1.56 6.65 5.10
N VAL A 37 0.78 6.33 4.08
CA VAL A 37 0.84 5.04 3.40
C VAL A 37 1.57 5.22 2.08
N ILE A 38 2.57 4.40 1.86
CA ILE A 38 3.35 4.34 0.62
C ILE A 38 3.03 3.00 -0.05
N GLU A 39 2.41 3.07 -1.22
CA GLU A 39 1.99 1.90 -1.98
C GLU A 39 2.32 2.05 -3.48
N PRO A 40 2.33 0.95 -4.25
CA PRO A 40 2.73 0.96 -5.66
C PRO A 40 1.93 1.91 -6.56
N SER A 41 0.65 2.16 -6.24
CA SER A 41 -0.23 3.04 -7.03
C SER A 41 0.23 4.50 -7.06
N LEU A 42 1.10 4.90 -6.12
CA LEU A 42 1.67 6.25 -6.04
C LEU A 42 2.79 6.48 -7.07
N PHE A 43 3.27 5.42 -7.72
CA PHE A 43 4.38 5.48 -8.66
C PHE A 43 3.94 5.05 -10.05
N ARG A 44 4.75 5.41 -11.06
CA ARG A 44 4.52 4.95 -12.43
C ARG A 44 4.84 3.46 -12.54
N THR A 45 3.79 2.68 -12.75
CA THR A 45 3.88 1.23 -12.93
C THR A 45 3.92 0.84 -14.40
N TRP A 46 4.51 -0.32 -14.66
CA TRP A 46 4.57 -0.94 -15.98
C TRP A 46 4.32 -2.43 -15.84
N ALA A 47 3.63 -3.00 -16.83
CA ALA A 47 3.43 -4.44 -16.94
C ALA A 47 4.76 -5.15 -17.21
N VAL A 48 4.99 -6.28 -16.54
CA VAL A 48 6.16 -7.12 -16.80
C VAL A 48 5.99 -7.83 -18.15
N PRO A 49 7.02 -7.90 -19.01
CA PRO A 49 6.96 -8.70 -20.23
C PRO A 49 6.57 -10.15 -19.92
N PHE A 50 5.66 -10.72 -20.71
CA PHE A 50 5.08 -12.06 -20.53
C PHE A 50 4.17 -12.26 -19.29
N TYR A 51 4.06 -11.28 -18.40
CA TYR A 51 3.18 -11.29 -17.21
C TYR A 51 2.44 -9.95 -17.06
N PRO A 52 1.52 -9.61 -17.98
CA PRO A 52 0.84 -8.32 -18.00
C PRO A 52 -0.01 -8.02 -16.76
N GLU A 53 -0.41 -9.05 -16.03
CA GLU A 53 -1.12 -8.97 -14.75
C GLU A 53 -0.22 -8.47 -13.61
N ILE A 54 1.10 -8.57 -13.75
CA ILE A 54 2.07 -8.10 -12.76
C ILE A 54 2.48 -6.66 -13.10
N SER A 55 2.05 -5.72 -12.27
CA SER A 55 2.47 -4.32 -12.34
C SER A 55 3.70 -4.08 -11.47
N THR A 56 4.80 -3.61 -12.07
CA THR A 56 6.04 -3.29 -11.36
C THR A 56 6.34 -1.79 -11.40
N ILE A 57 7.05 -1.30 -10.38
CA ILE A 57 7.45 0.11 -10.28
C ILE A 57 8.81 0.29 -10.96
N SER A 58 8.91 1.25 -11.88
CA SER A 58 10.16 1.50 -12.61
C SER A 58 11.19 2.32 -11.82
N ARG A 59 10.76 3.09 -10.79
CA ARG A 59 11.63 3.93 -9.96
C ARG A 59 10.92 4.34 -8.66
N PHE A 60 11.61 4.26 -7.52
CA PHE A 60 11.20 4.76 -6.20
C PHE A 60 11.75 6.16 -5.93
#